data_AF-A0A5C2HNA7-F1
#
_entry.id   AF-A0A5C2HNA7-F1
#
_cell.length_a   1.000
_cell.length_b   1.000
_cell.length_c   1.000
_cell.angle_alpha   90.00
_cell.angle_beta   90.00
_cell.angle_gamma   90.00
#
_symmetry.space_group_name_H-M   'P 1'
#
loop_
_entity.id
_entity.type
_entity.pdbx_description
1 polymer ?
#
loop_
_entity_poly.entity_id
_entity_poly.type
_entity_poly.pdbx_seq_one_letter_code
_entity_poly.pdbx_strand_id
1 'polypeptide(L)'
;MEYKPLIYMMTAGLILAKVLIYVLLSMLAFSSVHAGSHGGKQQAFMMHMQHANPVPNYVAMIKKNAKVLNITEAQMQQVMDWNQSNSQKMHDMVMSVIESERQLKQASMQGVAVSEILTQSNTIHQTRLEIIAGKTRQDAAIV
;
A
#
# COMPACT_ATOMS: atom_id res chain seq x y z
N MET A 1 45.17 -39.35 43.81
CA MET A 1 43.98 -38.55 44.19
C MET A 1 43.29 -38.13 42.91
N GLU A 2 42.13 -38.70 42.64
CA GLU A 2 41.45 -38.70 41.36
C GLU A 2 40.31 -37.66 41.36
N TYR A 3 40.57 -36.45 40.86
CA TYR A 3 39.62 -35.31 40.84
C TYR A 3 38.73 -35.29 39.58
N LYS A 4 38.40 -36.45 38.99
CA LYS A 4 37.57 -36.52 37.78
C LYS A 4 36.06 -36.29 37.95
N PRO A 5 35.39 -36.58 39.08
CA PRO A 5 33.93 -36.47 39.12
C PRO A 5 33.41 -35.03 39.23
N LEU A 6 34.21 -34.09 39.77
CA LEU A 6 33.76 -32.70 40.00
C LEU A 6 33.66 -31.88 38.70
N ILE A 7 34.56 -32.11 37.74
CA ILE A 7 34.61 -31.37 36.46
C ILE A 7 33.43 -31.76 35.55
N TYR A 8 33.02 -33.03 35.59
CA TYR A 8 31.87 -33.53 34.82
C TYR A 8 30.54 -32.96 35.33
N MET A 9 30.38 -32.78 36.64
CA MET A 9 29.15 -32.19 37.20
C MET A 9 29.03 -30.68 36.92
N MET A 10 30.14 -29.93 36.93
CA MET A 10 30.14 -28.50 36.60
C MET A 10 29.88 -28.21 35.11
N THR A 11 30.40 -29.06 34.22
CA THR A 11 30.21 -28.90 32.76
C THR A 11 28.80 -29.29 32.32
N ALA A 12 28.22 -30.35 32.90
CA ALA A 12 26.84 -30.76 32.62
C ALA A 12 25.81 -29.70 33.05
N GLY A 13 26.00 -29.07 34.21
CA GLY A 13 25.12 -27.97 34.67
C GLY A 13 25.17 -26.74 33.76
N LEU A 14 26.36 -26.40 33.25
CA LEU A 14 26.54 -25.26 32.34
C LEU A 14 25.91 -25.51 30.96
N ILE A 15 25.94 -26.76 30.48
CA ILE A 15 25.30 -27.17 29.22
C ILE A 15 23.78 -27.13 29.37
N LEU A 16 23.22 -27.66 30.47
CA LEU A 16 21.79 -27.63 30.73
C LEU A 16 21.26 -26.18 30.79
N ALA A 17 21.96 -25.29 31.47
CA ALA A 17 21.57 -23.87 31.57
C ALA A 17 21.53 -23.18 30.20
N LYS A 18 22.49 -23.46 29.31
CA LYS A 18 22.52 -22.91 27.95
C LYS A 18 21.35 -23.41 27.10
N VAL A 19 21.04 -24.70 27.16
CA VAL A 19 19.89 -25.27 26.44
C VAL A 19 18.57 -24.65 26.91
N LEU A 20 18.41 -24.45 28.23
CA LEU A 20 17.23 -23.79 28.80
C LEU A 20 17.08 -22.34 28.34
N ILE A 21 18.18 -21.59 28.24
CA ILE A 21 18.18 -20.22 27.71
C ILE A 21 17.80 -20.20 26.23
N TYR A 22 18.29 -21.14 25.42
CA TYR A 22 17.93 -21.21 24.00
C TYR A 22 16.45 -21.58 23.78
N VAL A 23 15.88 -22.44 24.62
CA VAL A 23 14.45 -22.78 24.58
C VAL A 23 13.58 -21.61 25.02
N LEU A 24 14.00 -20.84 26.04
CA LEU A 24 13.28 -19.62 26.45
C LEU A 24 13.36 -18.51 25.40
N LEU A 25 14.52 -18.34 24.75
CA LEU A 25 14.70 -17.38 23.65
C LEU A 25 13.88 -17.76 22.41
N SER A 26 13.75 -19.06 22.09
CA SER A 26 12.95 -19.49 20.94
C SER A 26 11.45 -19.30 21.18
N MET A 27 10.97 -19.44 22.43
CA MET A 27 9.55 -19.18 22.77
C MET A 27 9.16 -17.69 22.72
N LEU A 28 10.11 -16.76 22.91
CA LEU A 28 9.87 -15.31 22.76
C LEU A 28 9.78 -14.84 21.30
N ALA A 29 10.21 -15.65 20.34
CA ALA A 29 10.21 -15.27 18.92
C ALA A 29 8.86 -15.49 18.20
N PHE A 30 7.88 -16.16 18.82
CA PHE A 30 6.62 -16.54 18.16
C PHE A 30 5.38 -15.75 18.61
N SER A 31 5.48 -14.82 19.56
CA SER A 31 4.31 -14.14 20.14
C SER A 31 3.94 -12.78 19.52
N SER A 32 4.48 -12.42 18.35
CA SER A 32 4.29 -11.07 17.78
C SER A 32 3.80 -11.02 16.32
N VAL A 33 2.89 -11.89 15.91
CA VAL A 33 2.16 -11.68 14.65
C VAL A 33 0.69 -11.99 14.87
N HIS A 34 -0.17 -11.11 14.35
CA HIS A 34 -1.64 -11.15 14.33
C HIS A 34 -2.37 -10.25 15.34
N ALA A 35 -1.98 -8.98 15.41
CA ALA A 35 -2.95 -7.92 15.65
C ALA A 35 -3.54 -7.51 14.28
N GLY A 36 -4.78 -7.95 14.03
CA GLY A 36 -5.53 -7.69 12.80
C GLY A 36 -5.73 -6.20 12.55
N SER A 37 -4.91 -5.64 11.66
CA SER A 37 -4.97 -4.26 11.21
C SER A 37 -6.02 -4.08 10.10
N HIS A 38 -7.30 -4.00 10.48
CA HIS A 38 -8.34 -3.54 9.53
C HIS A 38 -8.15 -2.05 9.17
N GLY A 39 -7.59 -1.24 10.09
CA GLY A 39 -7.26 0.17 9.83
C GLY A 39 -6.03 0.36 8.91
N GLY A 40 -5.03 -0.51 9.00
CA GLY A 40 -3.79 -0.35 8.22
C GLY A 40 -3.95 -0.60 6.73
N LYS A 41 -4.84 -1.53 6.33
CA LYS A 41 -5.13 -1.77 4.90
C LYS A 41 -5.81 -0.56 4.26
N GLN A 42 -6.78 0.04 4.95
CA GLN A 42 -7.46 1.25 4.46
C GLN A 42 -6.52 2.46 4.45
N GLN A 43 -5.66 2.60 5.45
CA GLN A 43 -4.69 3.69 5.52
C GLN A 43 -3.60 3.56 4.44
N ALA A 44 -3.09 2.34 4.20
CA ALA A 44 -2.16 2.07 3.11
C ALA A 44 -2.80 2.38 1.75
N PHE A 45 -4.05 1.97 1.53
CA PHE A 45 -4.79 2.30 0.32
C PHE A 45 -4.95 3.82 0.14
N MET A 46 -5.24 4.57 1.20
CA MET A 46 -5.34 6.03 1.13
C MET A 46 -4.01 6.69 0.77
N MET A 47 -2.89 6.21 1.32
CA MET A 47 -1.55 6.68 0.95
C MET A 47 -1.25 6.39 -0.52
N HIS A 48 -1.56 5.18 -0.97
CA HIS A 48 -1.43 4.75 -2.36
C HIS A 48 -2.25 5.61 -3.33
N MET A 49 -3.50 5.90 -2.95
CA MET A 49 -4.36 6.83 -3.68
C MET A 49 -3.73 8.22 -3.76
N GLN A 50 -3.24 8.78 -2.65
CA GLN A 50 -2.62 10.11 -2.64
C GLN A 50 -1.32 10.16 -3.48
N HIS A 51 -0.54 9.08 -3.49
CA HIS A 51 0.69 8.99 -4.27
C HIS A 51 0.43 8.89 -5.78
N ALA A 52 -0.51 8.03 -6.18
CA ALA A 52 -0.84 7.82 -7.59
C ALA A 52 -1.67 8.96 -8.19
N ASN A 53 -2.48 9.64 -7.38
CA ASN A 53 -3.44 10.64 -7.81
C ASN A 53 -2.99 12.07 -7.46
N PRO A 54 -2.56 12.88 -8.44
CA PRO A 54 -2.09 14.24 -8.18
C PRO A 54 -3.24 15.26 -8.04
N VAL A 55 -4.51 14.87 -8.24
CA VAL A 55 -5.66 15.80 -8.21
C VAL A 55 -6.71 15.41 -7.17
N PRO A 56 -7.46 16.38 -6.60
CA PRO A 56 -8.58 16.08 -5.71
C PRO A 56 -9.66 15.25 -6.42
N ASN A 57 -10.37 14.40 -5.68
CA ASN A 57 -11.55 13.72 -6.23
C ASN A 57 -12.70 14.73 -6.42
N TYR A 58 -13.10 14.97 -7.67
CA TYR A 58 -14.15 15.92 -8.03
C TYR A 58 -15.50 15.66 -7.33
N VAL A 59 -15.94 14.40 -7.25
CA VAL A 59 -17.18 14.02 -6.55
C VAL A 59 -17.10 14.37 -5.07
N ALA A 60 -15.96 14.10 -4.44
CA ALA A 60 -15.75 14.46 -3.03
C ALA A 60 -15.84 15.98 -2.82
N MET A 61 -15.29 16.76 -3.75
CA MET A 61 -15.36 18.22 -3.71
C MET A 61 -16.78 18.75 -3.93
N ILE A 62 -17.54 18.19 -4.87
CA ILE A 62 -18.96 18.54 -5.09
C ILE A 62 -19.77 18.24 -3.83
N LYS A 63 -19.66 17.03 -3.27
CA LYS A 63 -20.39 16.64 -2.06
C LYS A 63 -20.10 17.57 -0.89
N LYS A 64 -18.83 17.88 -0.66
CA LYS A 64 -18.39 18.76 0.42
C LYS A 64 -18.93 20.19 0.27
N ASN A 65 -19.10 20.67 -0.95
CA ASN A 65 -19.48 22.05 -1.24
C ASN A 65 -20.89 22.18 -1.85
N ALA A 66 -21.71 21.13 -1.81
CA ALA A 66 -22.98 21.06 -2.55
C ALA A 66 -23.91 22.24 -2.27
N LYS A 67 -23.99 22.67 -1.00
CA LYS A 67 -24.79 23.83 -0.58
C LYS A 67 -24.26 25.15 -1.16
N VAL A 68 -22.94 25.34 -1.15
CA VAL A 68 -22.29 26.55 -1.68
C VAL A 68 -22.40 26.60 -3.20
N LEU A 69 -22.36 25.43 -3.84
CA LEU A 69 -22.48 25.25 -5.28
C LEU A 69 -23.94 25.20 -5.78
N ASN A 70 -24.93 25.33 -4.89
CA ASN A 70 -26.36 25.22 -5.20
C ASN A 70 -26.72 23.97 -6.02
N ILE A 71 -26.07 22.85 -5.74
CA ILE A 71 -26.27 21.60 -6.48
C ILE A 71 -27.65 21.05 -6.17
N THR A 72 -28.46 20.88 -7.21
CA THR A 72 -29.79 20.25 -7.11
C THR A 72 -29.67 18.74 -6.84
N GLU A 73 -30.75 18.12 -6.36
CA GLU A 73 -30.80 16.67 -6.16
C GLU A 73 -30.52 15.89 -7.46
N ALA A 74 -31.07 16.35 -8.59
CA ALA A 74 -30.84 15.75 -9.90
C ALA A 74 -29.35 15.82 -10.32
N GLN A 75 -28.70 16.96 -10.13
CA GLN A 75 -27.26 17.12 -10.40
C GLN A 75 -26.41 16.26 -9.45
N MET A 76 -26.78 16.17 -8.17
CA MET A 76 -26.09 15.30 -7.22
C MET A 76 -26.20 13.83 -7.64
N GLN A 77 -27.38 13.40 -8.12
CA GLN A 77 -27.58 12.03 -8.59
C GLN A 77 -26.70 11.72 -9.81
N GLN A 78 -26.60 12.62 -10.78
CA GLN A 78 -25.70 12.45 -11.94
C GLN A 78 -24.23 12.27 -11.51
N VAL A 79 -23.78 13.07 -10.54
CA VAL A 79 -22.42 12.97 -9.99
C VAL A 79 -22.21 11.64 -9.26
N MET A 80 -23.23 11.13 -8.57
CA MET A 80 -23.20 9.83 -7.89
C MET A 80 -23.14 8.65 -8.87
N ASP A 81 -23.96 8.68 -9.90
CA ASP A 81 -24.02 7.63 -10.92
C ASP A 81 -22.68 7.56 -11.68
N TRP A 82 -22.12 8.71 -12.04
CA TRP A 82 -20.78 8.80 -12.62
C TRP A 82 -19.72 8.18 -11.69
N ASN A 83 -19.73 8.54 -10.40
CA ASN A 83 -18.79 7.99 -9.43
C ASN A 83 -18.92 6.47 -9.33
N GLN A 84 -20.14 5.94 -9.29
CA GLN A 84 -20.38 4.51 -9.22
C GLN A 84 -19.81 3.78 -10.43
N SER A 85 -20.02 4.30 -11.64
CA SER A 85 -19.49 3.72 -12.88
C SER A 85 -17.96 3.80 -13.00
N ASN A 86 -17.33 4.82 -12.41
CA ASN A 86 -15.91 5.13 -12.64
C ASN A 86 -14.98 4.73 -11.48
N SER A 87 -15.52 4.56 -10.27
CA SER A 87 -14.73 4.30 -9.05
C SER A 87 -13.88 3.03 -9.13
N GLN A 88 -14.43 1.94 -9.66
CA GLN A 88 -13.68 0.67 -9.80
C GLN A 88 -12.54 0.82 -10.80
N LYS A 89 -12.80 1.39 -11.99
CA LYS A 89 -11.77 1.67 -12.99
C LYS A 89 -10.63 2.50 -12.41
N MET A 90 -10.98 3.52 -11.63
CA MET A 90 -10.03 4.41 -10.99
C MET A 90 -9.17 3.70 -9.93
N HIS A 91 -9.79 2.82 -9.14
CA HIS A 91 -9.07 1.97 -8.19
C HIS A 91 -8.02 1.10 -8.92
N ASP A 92 -8.43 0.46 -10.00
CA ASP A 92 -7.57 -0.48 -10.72
C ASP A 92 -6.39 0.23 -11.41
N MET A 93 -6.61 1.43 -11.97
CA MET A 93 -5.54 2.26 -12.50
C MET A 93 -4.52 2.68 -11.43
N VAL A 94 -4.98 3.03 -10.23
CA VAL A 94 -4.09 3.37 -9.10
C VAL A 94 -3.25 2.18 -8.68
N MET A 95 -3.86 1.00 -8.55
CA MET A 95 -3.14 -0.23 -8.23
C MET A 95 -2.12 -0.59 -9.31
N SER A 96 -2.47 -0.39 -10.58
CA SER A 96 -1.55 -0.59 -11.71
C SER A 96 -0.34 0.34 -11.63
N VAL A 97 -0.53 1.63 -11.32
CA VAL A 97 0.60 2.57 -11.15
C VAL A 97 1.57 2.10 -10.07
N ILE A 98 1.04 1.68 -8.91
CA ILE A 98 1.87 1.25 -7.76
C ILE A 98 2.67 0.00 -8.12
N GLU A 99 2.02 -0.98 -8.74
CA GLU A 99 2.68 -2.21 -9.13
C GLU A 99 3.73 -1.97 -10.22
N SER A 100 3.42 -1.15 -11.22
CA SER A 100 4.38 -0.78 -12.26
C SER A 100 5.58 0.01 -11.71
N GLU A 101 5.39 0.89 -10.72
CA GLU A 101 6.50 1.58 -10.06
C GLU A 101 7.38 0.61 -9.25
N ARG A 102 6.77 -0.39 -8.60
CA ARG A 102 7.50 -1.47 -7.91
C ARG A 102 8.36 -2.26 -8.90
N GLN A 103 7.80 -2.60 -10.06
CA GLN A 103 8.51 -3.33 -11.12
C GLN A 103 9.63 -2.48 -11.73
N LEU A 104 9.38 -1.19 -12.00
CA LEU A 104 10.37 -0.26 -12.53
C LEU A 104 11.59 -0.15 -11.59
N LYS A 105 11.33 -0.02 -10.29
CA LYS A 105 12.38 -0.01 -9.26
C LYS A 105 13.19 -1.31 -9.26
N GLN A 106 12.53 -2.45 -9.43
CA GLN A 106 13.22 -3.74 -9.51
C GLN A 106 14.08 -3.83 -10.77
N ALA A 107 13.54 -3.44 -11.93
CA ALA A 107 14.24 -3.43 -13.20
C ALA A 107 15.52 -2.57 -13.15
N SER A 108 15.46 -1.39 -12.51
CA SER A 108 16.63 -0.52 -12.36
C SER A 108 17.76 -1.13 -11.52
N MET A 109 17.44 -2.06 -10.61
CA MET A 109 18.44 -2.79 -9.81
C MET A 109 18.99 -4.03 -10.52
N GLN A 110 18.31 -4.53 -11.55
CA GLN A 110 18.65 -5.76 -12.26
C GLN A 110 19.45 -5.53 -13.55
N GLY A 111 19.85 -4.28 -13.82
CA GLY A 111 20.63 -3.94 -15.02
C GLY A 111 19.82 -3.99 -16.32
N VAL A 112 18.49 -3.86 -16.24
CA VAL A 112 17.63 -3.71 -17.42
C VAL A 112 18.05 -2.48 -18.23
N ALA A 113 17.93 -2.54 -19.55
CA ALA A 113 18.32 -1.45 -20.43
C ALA A 113 17.56 -0.15 -20.11
N VAL A 114 18.27 0.98 -20.15
CA VAL A 114 17.68 2.30 -19.86
C VAL A 114 16.48 2.62 -20.76
N SER A 115 16.51 2.24 -22.04
CA SER A 115 15.39 2.41 -22.97
C SER A 115 14.12 1.68 -22.53
N GLU A 116 14.26 0.48 -21.95
CA GLU A 116 13.13 -0.30 -21.44
C GLU A 116 12.57 0.33 -20.15
N ILE A 117 13.45 0.81 -19.27
CA ILE A 117 13.07 1.57 -18.06
C ILE A 117 12.28 2.83 -18.45
N LEU A 118 12.77 3.59 -19.44
CA LEU A 118 12.08 4.79 -19.93
C LEU A 118 10.72 4.45 -20.55
N THR A 119 10.62 3.34 -21.29
CA THR A 119 9.35 2.87 -21.85
C THR A 119 8.33 2.54 -20.75
N GLN A 120 8.75 1.80 -19.72
CA GLN A 120 7.89 1.50 -18.57
C GLN A 120 7.48 2.78 -17.81
N SER A 121 8.41 3.72 -17.65
CA SER A 121 8.14 5.01 -17.01
C SER A 121 7.09 5.82 -17.78
N ASN A 122 7.18 5.85 -19.11
CA ASN A 122 6.17 6.51 -19.95
C ASN A 122 4.79 5.89 -19.79
N THR A 123 4.68 4.56 -19.73
CA THR A 123 3.41 3.88 -19.48
C THR A 123 2.80 4.29 -18.13
N ILE A 124 3.60 4.34 -17.07
CA ILE A 124 3.15 4.82 -15.75
C ILE A 124 2.62 6.26 -15.84
N HIS A 125 3.32 7.12 -16.59
CA HIS A 125 2.90 8.50 -16.77
C HIS A 125 1.56 8.60 -17.52
N GLN A 126 1.35 7.81 -18.58
CA GLN A 126 0.08 7.77 -19.30
C GLN A 126 -1.08 7.32 -18.39
N THR A 127 -0.89 6.28 -17.58
CA THR A 127 -1.92 5.86 -16.62
C THR A 127 -2.24 6.96 -15.60
N ARG A 128 -1.23 7.73 -15.15
CA ARG A 128 -1.46 8.89 -14.27
C ARG A 128 -2.26 10.00 -14.98
N LEU A 129 -2.05 10.23 -16.27
CA LEU A 129 -2.85 11.17 -17.06
C LEU A 129 -4.31 10.70 -17.19
N GLU A 130 -4.55 9.40 -17.39
CA GLU A 130 -5.90 8.83 -17.40
C GLU A 130 -6.60 8.96 -16.04
N ILE A 131 -5.87 8.76 -14.94
CA ILE A 131 -6.37 9.01 -13.57
C ILE A 131 -6.79 10.47 -13.40
N ILE A 132 -5.97 11.41 -13.87
CA ILE A 132 -6.29 12.85 -13.82
C ILE A 132 -7.55 13.14 -14.63
N ALA A 133 -7.60 12.68 -15.89
CA ALA A 133 -8.75 12.90 -16.77
C ALA A 133 -10.03 12.30 -16.17
N GLY A 134 -9.94 11.09 -15.59
CA GLY A 134 -11.05 10.42 -14.95
C GLY A 134 -11.45 10.98 -13.58
N LYS A 135 -10.65 11.87 -12.97
CA LYS A 135 -10.99 12.55 -11.69
C LYS A 135 -11.25 14.03 -11.84
N THR A 136 -10.94 14.58 -12.99
CA THR A 136 -11.20 15.97 -13.36
C THR A 136 -12.52 16.02 -14.12
N ARG A 137 -13.20 17.16 -14.04
CA ARG A 137 -14.47 17.41 -14.73
C ARG A 137 -14.33 17.03 -16.22
N GLN A 138 -15.20 16.16 -16.73
CA GLN A 138 -15.43 16.07 -18.18
C GLN A 138 -16.24 17.29 -18.61
N ASP A 139 -15.91 17.86 -19.77
CA ASP A 139 -16.47 19.10 -20.35
C ASP A 139 -18.00 19.10 -20.62
N ALA A 140 -18.75 18.16 -20.06
CA ALA A 140 -20.20 18.12 -20.13
C ALA A 140 -20.83 18.68 -18.84
N ALA A 141 -21.18 19.97 -18.88
CA ALA A 141 -22.47 20.50 -18.41
C ALA A 141 -23.05 19.97 -17.08
N ILE A 142 -22.28 20.02 -15.98
CA ILE A 142 -22.86 20.11 -14.63
C ILE A 142 -22.43 21.45 -14.04
N VAL A 143 -22.98 22.54 -14.59
CA VAL A 143 -23.44 23.79 -13.95
C VAL A 143 -24.42 24.39 -14.95
#